data_AF-A0A953QXY3-F1
#
_entry.id   AF-A0A953QXY3-F1
#
_cell.length_a   1.000
_cell.length_b   1.000
_cell.length_c   1.000
_cell.angle_alpha   90.00
_cell.angle_beta   90.00
_cell.angle_gamma   90.00
#
_symmetry.space_group_name_H-M   'P 1'
#
loop_
_entity.id
_entity.type
_entity.pdbx_description
1 polymer ?
#
loop_
_entity_poly.entity_id
_entity_poly.type
_entity_poly.pdbx_seq_one_letter_code
_entity_poly.pdbx_strand_id
1 'polypeptide(L)'
;MTNREADPLAYVREWRSRLLQGGWWHSFELPDGSTIQGVSELASQKMRIAQFPIPQDLTGKRVLDIGTWDGWFSFEMERRGAEVLAVDRFENPRFYEIRNRLGSRVEYRPLDIYEVSPRTVGYFDIVLFMGVLYHLKHPLLALERVCSVARDMAAVESFVLTERHGLSPAQEQANLMQFFEDDDLGGQADNWCAPTAACLLAMCRTAGFARAELSNRHDYGAAVTCYRSWGSRPGAAAARAPELLAAVNPDNYGINFRSAKDEYVTCRFSAPGRELSRDTVFPEVGGYGVRPVFVGDVEDGSCLVHFKLPPGLAAGWHEVRLRTSGSHQSDALRIAVDVELAAGHLEIKGACDGVSWEASRVSLANGFLSLWVEGLPENADIANVTVEIGRERQFVHFVGAPDAAGVRQVNVRVDERCGVGVREVAVSFGEVPAGSVGVEFIA
;
A
#
# COMPACT_ATOMS: atom_id res chain seq x y z
N MET A 1 -33.21 -41.70 -9.25
CA MET A 1 -32.14 -41.58 -8.24
C MET A 1 -31.14 -40.60 -8.81
N THR A 2 -31.27 -39.34 -8.44
CA THR A 2 -30.34 -38.29 -8.86
C THR A 2 -28.97 -38.60 -8.25
N ASN A 3 -27.92 -38.62 -9.08
CA ASN A 3 -26.54 -38.58 -8.61
C ASN A 3 -26.45 -37.39 -7.66
N ARG A 4 -26.35 -37.64 -6.35
CA ARG A 4 -25.83 -36.62 -5.43
C ARG A 4 -24.39 -36.42 -5.87
N GLU A 5 -24.12 -35.31 -6.58
CA GLU A 5 -22.75 -34.83 -6.74
C GLU A 5 -22.10 -34.84 -5.35
N ALA A 6 -20.90 -35.41 -5.26
CA ALA A 6 -20.16 -35.49 -4.01
C ALA A 6 -20.05 -34.06 -3.43
N ASP A 7 -20.39 -33.88 -2.16
CA ASP A 7 -20.30 -32.60 -1.47
C ASP A 7 -18.88 -32.03 -1.65
N PRO A 8 -18.72 -30.91 -2.40
CA PRO A 8 -17.41 -30.40 -2.77
C PRO A 8 -16.60 -29.92 -1.58
N LEU A 9 -17.21 -29.76 -0.40
CA LEU A 9 -16.59 -29.28 0.83
C LEU A 9 -16.51 -30.34 1.94
N ALA A 10 -16.78 -31.61 1.63
CA ALA A 10 -16.73 -32.70 2.61
C ALA A 10 -15.38 -32.80 3.35
N TYR A 11 -14.28 -32.50 2.67
CA TYR A 11 -12.93 -32.51 3.24
C TYR A 11 -12.75 -31.49 4.38
N VAL A 12 -13.43 -30.34 4.33
CA VAL A 12 -13.36 -29.30 5.37
C VAL A 12 -13.92 -29.83 6.69
N ARG A 13 -15.02 -30.60 6.62
CA ARG A 13 -15.64 -31.25 7.80
C ARG A 13 -14.74 -32.35 8.36
N GLU A 14 -14.08 -33.12 7.49
CA GLU A 14 -13.12 -34.14 7.89
C GLU A 14 -11.93 -33.55 8.63
N TRP A 15 -11.33 -32.47 8.12
CA TRP A 15 -10.23 -31.76 8.78
C TRP A 15 -10.62 -31.26 10.17
N ARG A 16 -11.82 -30.65 10.29
CA ARG A 16 -12.33 -30.19 11.58
C ARG A 16 -12.51 -31.35 12.57
N SER A 17 -13.04 -32.48 12.11
CA SER A 17 -13.20 -33.68 12.94
C SER A 17 -11.85 -34.21 13.44
N ARG A 18 -10.85 -34.32 12.57
CA ARG A 18 -9.48 -34.72 12.95
C ARG A 18 -8.86 -33.76 13.97
N LEU A 19 -9.02 -32.45 13.77
CA LEU A 19 -8.52 -31.44 14.70
C LEU A 19 -9.15 -31.57 16.09
N LEU A 20 -10.46 -31.81 16.17
CA LEU A 20 -11.15 -32.00 17.44
C LEU A 20 -10.72 -33.29 18.17
N GLN A 21 -10.31 -34.32 17.43
CA GLN A 21 -9.84 -35.59 18.00
C GLN A 21 -8.38 -35.53 18.45
N GLY A 22 -7.48 -35.00 17.61
CA GLY A 22 -6.04 -35.03 17.85
C GLY A 22 -5.47 -33.74 18.44
N GLY A 23 -6.18 -32.62 18.31
CA GLY A 23 -5.76 -31.31 18.81
C GLY A 23 -4.69 -30.59 18.01
N TRP A 24 -3.83 -31.31 17.30
CA TRP A 24 -2.72 -30.73 16.54
C TRP A 24 -3.15 -30.39 15.12
N TRP A 25 -2.83 -29.18 14.65
CA TRP A 25 -3.04 -28.82 13.26
C TRP A 25 -1.84 -29.25 12.44
N HIS A 26 -0.62 -28.90 12.85
CA HIS A 26 0.59 -29.31 12.16
C HIS A 26 1.20 -30.59 12.75
N SER A 27 1.76 -31.45 11.90
CA SER A 27 2.64 -32.54 12.31
C SER A 27 4.06 -32.02 12.57
N PHE A 28 4.74 -32.53 13.60
CA PHE A 28 6.09 -32.12 14.00
C PHE A 28 7.06 -33.30 14.11
N GLU A 29 8.32 -33.07 13.78
CA GLU A 29 9.45 -33.93 14.14
C GLU A 29 10.16 -33.29 15.35
N LEU A 30 10.29 -34.05 16.45
CA LEU A 30 10.91 -33.59 17.68
C LEU A 30 12.41 -33.96 17.76
N PRO A 31 13.22 -33.25 18.57
CA PRO A 31 14.66 -33.51 18.64
C PRO A 31 15.04 -34.92 19.11
N ASP A 32 14.15 -35.59 19.84
CA ASP A 32 14.32 -36.98 20.30
C ASP A 32 13.94 -38.03 19.23
N GLY A 33 13.55 -37.58 18.03
CA GLY A 33 13.12 -38.43 16.92
C GLY A 33 11.65 -38.85 16.97
N SER A 34 10.91 -38.46 18.02
CA SER A 34 9.47 -38.70 18.07
C SER A 34 8.72 -37.74 17.13
N THR A 35 7.49 -38.11 16.75
CA THR A 35 6.64 -37.27 15.89
C THR A 35 5.30 -36.98 16.53
N ILE A 36 4.79 -35.79 16.26
CA ILE A 36 3.41 -35.39 16.57
C ILE A 36 2.62 -35.45 15.26
N GLN A 37 1.46 -36.09 15.30
CA GLN A 37 0.58 -36.25 14.16
C GLN A 37 -0.55 -35.21 14.23
N GLY A 38 -0.52 -34.26 13.29
CA GLY A 38 -1.55 -33.25 13.12
C GLY A 38 -2.54 -33.58 11.99
N VAL A 39 -3.40 -32.62 11.68
CA VAL A 39 -4.27 -32.67 10.48
C VAL A 39 -3.45 -32.47 9.21
N SER A 40 -2.49 -31.53 9.25
CA SER A 40 -1.57 -31.20 8.17
C SER A 40 -0.30 -32.03 8.27
N GLU A 41 -0.13 -32.96 7.34
CA GLU A 41 1.02 -33.87 7.30
C GLU A 41 2.33 -33.12 7.03
N LEU A 42 3.44 -33.62 7.59
CA LEU A 42 4.75 -32.96 7.48
C LEU A 42 5.20 -32.76 6.01
N ALA A 43 4.92 -33.74 5.15
CA ALA A 43 5.23 -33.64 3.73
C ALA A 43 4.44 -32.51 3.05
N SER A 44 3.15 -32.35 3.40
CA SER A 44 2.30 -31.26 2.89
C SER A 44 2.82 -29.89 3.34
N GLN A 45 3.25 -29.78 4.60
CA GLN A 45 3.81 -28.53 5.13
C GLN A 45 5.13 -28.15 4.46
N LYS A 46 6.04 -29.12 4.27
CA LYS A 46 7.30 -28.93 3.53
C LYS A 46 7.03 -28.51 2.08
N MET A 47 6.04 -29.12 1.42
CA MET A 47 5.61 -28.76 0.06
C MET A 47 5.04 -27.33 -0.01
N ARG A 48 4.22 -26.93 0.99
CA ARG A 48 3.64 -25.58 1.07
C ARG A 48 4.70 -24.48 1.19
N ILE A 49 5.82 -24.70 1.89
CA ILE A 49 6.94 -23.74 1.85
C ILE A 49 7.68 -23.79 0.52
N ALA A 50 7.95 -25.00 0.00
CA ALA A 50 8.80 -25.19 -1.18
C ALA A 50 8.27 -24.54 -2.46
N GLN A 51 6.98 -24.21 -2.52
CA GLN A 51 6.39 -23.48 -3.65
C GLN A 51 6.77 -21.99 -3.69
N PHE A 52 7.23 -21.42 -2.57
CA PHE A 52 7.67 -20.03 -2.51
C PHE A 52 9.19 -19.94 -2.68
N PRO A 53 9.71 -18.87 -3.30
CA PRO A 53 11.15 -18.65 -3.47
C PRO A 53 11.83 -18.18 -2.16
N ILE A 54 11.51 -18.84 -1.04
CA ILE A 54 12.11 -18.57 0.27
C ILE A 54 13.47 -19.29 0.33
N PRO A 55 14.58 -18.57 0.57
CA PRO A 55 15.91 -19.18 0.68
C PRO A 55 15.98 -20.26 1.77
N GLN A 56 16.91 -21.20 1.59
CA GLN A 56 17.20 -22.22 2.62
C GLN A 56 18.00 -21.64 3.79
N ASP A 57 18.87 -20.67 3.53
CA ASP A 57 19.59 -19.91 4.55
C ASP A 57 18.91 -18.55 4.72
N LEU A 58 18.36 -18.33 5.92
CA LEU A 58 17.69 -17.11 6.34
C LEU A 58 18.49 -16.36 7.41
N THR A 59 19.79 -16.65 7.55
CA THR A 59 20.67 -15.96 8.50
C THR A 59 20.61 -14.45 8.27
N GLY A 60 20.28 -13.71 9.34
CA GLY A 60 20.16 -12.26 9.30
C GLY A 60 18.86 -11.73 8.67
N LYS A 61 17.92 -12.61 8.32
CA LYS A 61 16.58 -12.23 7.84
C LYS A 61 15.57 -12.21 8.98
N ARG A 62 14.60 -11.31 8.88
CA ARG A 62 13.43 -11.25 9.77
C ARG A 62 12.21 -11.79 9.06
N VAL A 63 11.48 -12.70 9.70
CA VAL A 63 10.25 -13.31 9.17
C VAL A 63 9.08 -13.05 10.11
N LEU A 64 7.95 -12.65 9.53
CA LEU A 64 6.66 -12.57 10.23
C LEU A 64 5.76 -13.70 9.77
N ASP A 65 5.23 -14.49 10.69
CA ASP A 65 4.25 -15.55 10.42
C ASP A 65 2.88 -15.16 11.00
N ILE A 66 1.91 -14.87 10.13
CA ILE A 66 0.58 -14.39 10.50
C ILE A 66 -0.40 -15.56 10.44
N GLY A 67 -1.12 -15.80 11.55
CA GLY A 67 -2.03 -16.94 11.68
C GLY A 67 -1.26 -18.25 11.88
N THR A 68 -0.26 -18.22 12.75
CA THR A 68 0.72 -19.30 12.92
C THR A 68 0.12 -20.60 13.50
N TRP A 69 -1.03 -20.50 14.15
CA TRP A 69 -1.66 -21.58 14.91
C TRP A 69 -0.72 -22.23 15.94
N ASP A 70 -0.23 -23.46 15.68
CA ASP A 70 0.69 -24.19 16.57
C ASP A 70 2.16 -24.09 16.13
N GLY A 71 2.47 -23.33 15.07
CA GLY A 71 3.78 -22.72 14.88
C GLY A 71 4.74 -23.35 13.88
N TRP A 72 4.34 -24.40 13.15
CA TRP A 72 5.32 -25.15 12.33
C TRP A 72 6.09 -24.30 11.33
N PHE A 73 5.42 -23.42 10.58
CA PHE A 73 6.09 -22.54 9.62
C PHE A 73 7.07 -21.60 10.32
N SER A 74 6.70 -21.02 11.46
CA SER A 74 7.59 -20.20 12.28
C SER A 74 8.85 -20.93 12.72
N PHE A 75 8.71 -22.15 13.25
CA PHE A 75 9.87 -22.94 13.69
C PHE A 75 10.75 -23.38 12.52
N GLU A 76 10.18 -23.68 11.36
CA GLU A 76 10.95 -23.99 10.16
C GLU A 76 11.74 -22.78 9.65
N MET A 77 11.18 -21.56 9.73
CA MET A 77 11.90 -20.33 9.39
C MET A 77 13.05 -20.05 10.37
N GLU A 78 12.82 -20.26 11.67
CA GLU A 78 13.87 -20.15 12.69
C GLU A 78 14.98 -21.19 12.46
N ARG A 79 14.61 -22.45 12.15
CA ARG A 79 15.58 -23.52 11.85
C ARG A 79 16.48 -23.17 10.66
N ARG A 80 15.99 -22.36 9.72
CA ARG A 80 16.74 -21.81 8.59
C ARG A 80 17.58 -20.58 8.93
N GLY A 81 17.53 -20.07 10.17
CA GLY A 81 18.37 -18.99 10.68
C GLY A 81 17.69 -17.63 10.81
N ALA A 82 16.38 -17.52 10.56
CA ALA A 82 15.66 -16.27 10.68
C ALA A 82 15.42 -15.83 12.14
N GLU A 83 15.34 -14.52 12.36
CA GLU A 83 14.61 -13.95 13.51
C GLU A 83 13.12 -13.98 13.19
N VAL A 84 12.32 -14.69 13.98
CA VAL A 84 10.90 -14.92 13.68
C VAL A 84 10.00 -14.31 14.74
N LEU A 85 9.03 -13.52 14.27
CA LEU A 85 7.83 -13.15 15.03
C LEU A 85 6.64 -13.92 14.48
N ALA A 86 5.97 -14.66 15.35
CA ALA A 86 4.73 -15.35 15.06
C ALA A 86 3.56 -14.60 15.70
N VAL A 87 2.46 -14.42 14.97
CA VAL A 87 1.24 -13.77 15.48
C VAL A 87 0.00 -14.60 15.20
N ASP A 88 -0.94 -14.58 16.15
CA ASP A 88 -2.27 -15.17 15.98
C ASP A 88 -3.27 -14.38 16.85
N ARG A 89 -4.58 -14.48 16.56
CA ARG A 89 -5.62 -13.68 17.23
C ARG A 89 -5.86 -14.08 18.70
N PHE A 90 -5.29 -15.20 19.16
CA PHE A 90 -5.40 -15.71 20.53
C PHE A 90 -4.12 -16.44 20.95
N GLU A 91 -3.94 -16.66 22.25
CA GLU A 91 -2.84 -17.50 22.76
C GLU A 91 -3.14 -18.98 22.54
N ASN A 92 -2.38 -19.64 21.68
CA ASN A 92 -2.47 -21.09 21.51
C ASN A 92 -1.50 -21.83 22.44
N PRO A 93 -1.98 -22.60 23.45
CA PRO A 93 -1.12 -23.35 24.36
C PRO A 93 -0.20 -24.35 23.65
N ARG A 94 -0.64 -24.88 22.51
CA ARG A 94 0.14 -25.86 21.71
C ARG A 94 1.38 -25.24 21.08
N PHE A 95 1.32 -23.95 20.73
CA PHE A 95 2.49 -23.22 20.25
C PHE A 95 3.59 -23.21 21.32
N TYR A 96 3.24 -22.85 22.56
CA TYR A 96 4.17 -22.82 23.68
C TYR A 96 4.72 -24.22 24.03
N GLU A 97 3.88 -25.25 23.97
CA GLU A 97 4.29 -26.64 24.18
C GLU A 97 5.39 -27.05 23.18
N ILE A 98 5.17 -26.79 21.88
CA ILE A 98 6.15 -27.12 20.84
C ILE A 98 7.38 -26.26 20.94
N ARG A 99 7.22 -24.95 21.13
CA ARG A 99 8.34 -24.03 21.33
C ARG A 99 9.30 -24.53 22.41
N ASN A 100 8.76 -25.00 23.54
CA ASN A 100 9.55 -25.56 24.63
C ASN A 100 10.23 -26.89 24.26
N ARG A 101 9.52 -27.79 23.57
CA ARG A 101 10.09 -29.07 23.13
C ARG A 101 11.19 -28.93 22.07
N LEU A 102 11.09 -27.91 21.22
CA LEU A 102 12.08 -27.58 20.20
C LEU A 102 13.26 -26.75 20.74
N GLY A 103 13.16 -26.21 21.96
CA GLY A 103 14.13 -25.24 22.48
C GLY A 103 14.16 -23.94 21.67
N SER A 104 13.03 -23.61 21.04
CA SER A 104 12.89 -22.50 20.09
C SER A 104 12.87 -21.14 20.79
N ARG A 105 13.36 -20.12 20.08
CA ARG A 105 13.38 -18.71 20.49
C ARG A 105 12.36 -17.86 19.74
N VAL A 106 11.58 -18.44 18.82
CA VAL A 106 10.49 -17.74 18.12
C VAL A 106 9.69 -16.91 19.11
N GLU A 107 9.53 -15.63 18.81
CA GLU A 107 8.67 -14.74 19.56
C GLU A 107 7.22 -14.97 19.13
N TYR A 108 6.30 -15.08 20.08
CA TYR A 108 4.88 -15.25 19.80
C TYR A 108 4.08 -14.14 20.47
N ARG A 109 3.22 -13.47 19.70
CA ARG A 109 2.36 -12.39 20.18
C ARG A 109 0.91 -12.63 19.79
N PRO A 110 -0.03 -12.62 20.75
CA PRO A 110 -1.45 -12.52 20.46
C PRO A 110 -1.74 -11.16 19.84
N LEU A 111 -2.07 -11.12 18.55
CA LEU A 111 -2.28 -9.90 17.79
C LEU A 111 -3.19 -10.21 16.59
N ASP A 112 -4.27 -9.43 16.42
CA ASP A 112 -5.12 -9.56 15.24
C ASP A 112 -4.43 -8.96 14.00
N ILE A 113 -4.70 -9.53 12.82
CA ILE A 113 -4.13 -9.05 11.55
C ILE A 113 -4.43 -7.55 11.31
N TYR A 114 -5.57 -7.04 11.78
CA TYR A 114 -5.90 -5.63 11.60
C TYR A 114 -5.08 -4.68 12.49
N GLU A 115 -4.42 -5.21 13.52
CA GLU A 115 -3.50 -4.48 14.40
C GLU A 115 -2.04 -4.52 13.90
N VAL A 116 -1.74 -5.37 12.91
CA VAL A 116 -0.40 -5.47 12.30
C VAL A 116 -0.07 -4.17 11.55
N SER A 117 1.03 -3.55 11.93
CA SER A 117 1.56 -2.33 11.31
C SER A 117 3.06 -2.20 11.58
N PRO A 118 3.78 -1.33 10.84
CA PRO A 118 5.16 -1.01 11.14
C PRO A 118 5.40 -0.56 12.58
N ARG A 119 4.41 0.11 13.20
CA ARG A 119 4.52 0.59 14.59
C ARG A 119 4.37 -0.53 15.62
N THR A 120 3.58 -1.56 15.33
CA THR A 120 3.27 -2.64 16.28
C THR A 120 4.24 -3.82 16.17
N VAL A 121 4.72 -4.13 14.95
CA VAL A 121 5.58 -5.31 14.72
C VAL A 121 6.90 -4.99 14.02
N GLY A 122 7.08 -3.77 13.49
CA GLY A 122 8.23 -3.41 12.67
C GLY A 122 8.10 -3.93 11.23
N TYR A 123 9.25 -4.17 10.59
CA TYR A 123 9.32 -4.60 9.19
C TYR A 123 10.08 -5.92 9.05
N PHE A 124 9.67 -6.73 8.07
CA PHE A 124 10.16 -8.09 7.85
C PHE A 124 10.58 -8.26 6.41
N ASP A 125 11.64 -9.04 6.20
CA ASP A 125 12.10 -9.34 4.84
C ASP A 125 11.10 -10.25 4.14
N ILE A 126 10.54 -11.21 4.89
CA ILE A 126 9.55 -12.17 4.42
C ILE A 126 8.34 -12.15 5.36
N VAL A 127 7.14 -12.09 4.79
CA VAL A 127 5.89 -12.25 5.55
C VAL A 127 5.15 -13.49 5.06
N LEU A 128 4.82 -14.41 5.96
CA LEU A 128 3.96 -15.56 5.68
C LEU A 128 2.53 -15.20 6.06
N PHE A 129 1.62 -15.35 5.09
CA PHE A 129 0.18 -15.10 5.26
C PHE A 129 -0.58 -16.25 4.60
N MET A 130 -0.51 -17.41 5.23
CA MET A 130 -0.88 -18.69 4.64
C MET A 130 -2.05 -19.33 5.38
N GLY A 131 -3.19 -19.50 4.70
CA GLY A 131 -4.38 -20.11 5.30
C GLY A 131 -5.19 -19.17 6.19
N VAL A 132 -5.07 -17.85 5.99
CA VAL A 132 -5.74 -16.84 6.85
C VAL A 132 -6.81 -16.06 6.11
N LEU A 133 -6.56 -15.68 4.85
CA LEU A 133 -7.39 -14.69 4.11
C LEU A 133 -8.89 -15.02 4.11
N TYR A 134 -9.26 -16.30 3.94
CA TYR A 134 -10.67 -16.72 3.85
C TYR A 134 -11.43 -16.65 5.19
N HIS A 135 -10.71 -16.53 6.31
CA HIS A 135 -11.27 -16.28 7.65
C HIS A 135 -11.60 -14.80 7.91
N LEU A 136 -11.37 -13.90 6.95
CA LEU A 136 -11.41 -12.45 7.18
C LEU A 136 -12.59 -11.76 6.48
N LYS A 137 -13.27 -10.87 7.21
CA LYS A 137 -14.35 -10.02 6.67
C LYS A 137 -13.82 -8.86 5.81
N HIS A 138 -12.59 -8.41 6.06
CA HIS A 138 -11.93 -7.35 5.30
C HIS A 138 -10.63 -7.87 4.68
N PRO A 139 -10.69 -8.73 3.65
CA PRO A 139 -9.51 -9.42 3.12
C PRO A 139 -8.50 -8.49 2.43
N LEU A 140 -8.96 -7.45 1.72
CA LEU A 140 -8.07 -6.45 1.11
C LEU A 140 -7.31 -5.63 2.17
N LEU A 141 -8.00 -5.17 3.21
CA LEU A 141 -7.35 -4.44 4.31
C LEU A 141 -6.26 -5.29 4.97
N ALA A 142 -6.50 -6.60 5.14
CA ALA A 142 -5.50 -7.51 5.68
C ALA A 142 -4.28 -7.64 4.76
N LEU A 143 -4.48 -7.77 3.45
CA LEU A 143 -3.37 -7.78 2.48
C LEU A 143 -2.59 -6.47 2.48
N GLU A 144 -3.25 -5.32 2.71
CA GLU A 144 -2.57 -4.04 2.87
C GLU A 144 -1.73 -3.99 4.16
N ARG A 145 -2.21 -4.59 5.26
CA ARG A 145 -1.39 -4.77 6.48
C ARG A 145 -0.16 -5.62 6.22
N VAL A 146 -0.32 -6.77 5.56
CA VAL A 146 0.78 -7.64 5.12
C VAL A 146 1.79 -6.86 4.26
N CYS A 147 1.28 -6.13 3.26
CA CYS A 147 2.09 -5.31 2.37
C CYS A 147 2.88 -4.22 3.12
N SER A 148 2.27 -3.60 4.13
CA SER A 148 2.87 -2.50 4.90
C SER A 148 4.08 -2.90 5.75
N VAL A 149 4.20 -4.18 6.12
CA VAL A 149 5.30 -4.68 6.96
C VAL A 149 6.32 -5.50 6.17
N ALA A 150 6.04 -5.84 4.90
CA ALA A 150 6.95 -6.56 4.03
C ALA A 150 8.00 -5.62 3.38
N ARG A 151 9.27 -6.01 3.44
CA ARG A 151 10.38 -5.34 2.75
C ARG A 151 10.70 -5.97 1.40
N ASP A 152 10.81 -7.29 1.34
CA ASP A 152 11.19 -8.01 0.12
C ASP A 152 9.97 -8.71 -0.49
N MET A 153 9.36 -9.65 0.25
CA MET A 153 8.27 -10.48 -0.26
C MET A 153 7.24 -10.87 0.80
N ALA A 154 6.05 -11.28 0.31
CA ALA A 154 5.05 -11.96 1.11
C ALA A 154 4.61 -13.26 0.41
N ALA A 155 4.51 -14.35 1.17
CA ALA A 155 3.97 -15.63 0.77
C ALA A 155 2.49 -15.68 1.17
N VAL A 156 1.60 -15.53 0.18
CA VAL A 156 0.15 -15.50 0.40
C VAL A 156 -0.45 -16.82 -0.06
N GLU A 157 -1.18 -17.49 0.81
CA GLU A 157 -1.93 -18.71 0.45
C GLU A 157 -3.34 -18.63 1.00
N SER A 158 -4.33 -18.96 0.17
CA SER A 158 -5.74 -18.96 0.55
C SER A 158 -6.49 -20.07 -0.16
N PHE A 159 -7.61 -20.49 0.45
CA PHE A 159 -8.67 -21.17 -0.27
C PHE A 159 -9.10 -20.33 -1.48
N VAL A 160 -9.31 -20.98 -2.63
CA VAL A 160 -9.81 -20.33 -3.85
C VAL A 160 -10.92 -21.15 -4.50
N LEU A 161 -11.87 -20.45 -5.12
CA LEU A 161 -12.92 -21.07 -5.91
C LEU A 161 -12.37 -21.62 -7.23
N THR A 162 -12.91 -22.76 -7.64
CA THR A 162 -12.54 -23.51 -8.85
C THR A 162 -13.79 -24.14 -9.47
N GLU A 163 -13.66 -24.79 -10.62
CA GLU A 163 -14.75 -25.57 -11.25
C GLU A 163 -15.38 -26.61 -10.29
N ARG A 164 -14.60 -27.17 -9.36
CA ARG A 164 -15.10 -28.12 -8.35
C ARG A 164 -16.11 -27.49 -7.38
N HIS A 165 -16.07 -26.17 -7.23
CA HIS A 165 -16.98 -25.41 -6.38
C HIS A 165 -18.16 -24.84 -7.19
N GLY A 166 -18.40 -25.35 -8.41
CA GLY A 166 -19.52 -24.97 -9.25
C GLY A 166 -19.29 -23.75 -10.15
N LEU A 167 -18.05 -23.27 -10.27
CA LEU A 167 -17.71 -22.23 -11.24
C LEU A 167 -17.63 -22.78 -12.67
N SER A 168 -18.04 -21.99 -13.66
CA SER A 168 -17.65 -22.24 -15.05
C SER A 168 -16.17 -21.89 -15.28
N PRO A 169 -15.53 -22.43 -16.33
CA PRO A 169 -14.14 -22.09 -16.67
C PRO A 169 -13.90 -20.57 -16.82
N ALA A 170 -14.89 -19.85 -17.38
CA ALA A 170 -14.81 -18.40 -17.51
C ALA A 170 -14.87 -17.68 -16.15
N GLN A 171 -15.68 -18.18 -15.21
CA GLN A 171 -15.75 -17.63 -13.85
C GLN A 171 -14.47 -17.90 -13.07
N GLU A 172 -13.86 -19.08 -13.17
CA GLU A 172 -12.59 -19.37 -12.48
C GLU A 172 -11.45 -18.43 -12.91
N GLN A 173 -11.48 -17.98 -14.17
CA GLN A 173 -10.51 -17.02 -14.72
C GLN A 173 -10.85 -15.55 -14.45
N ALA A 174 -12.08 -15.25 -14.00
CA ALA A 174 -12.53 -13.90 -13.72
C ALA A 174 -12.12 -13.44 -12.32
N ASN A 175 -12.07 -12.12 -12.10
CA ASN A 175 -11.85 -11.54 -10.76
C ASN A 175 -13.14 -11.63 -9.94
N LEU A 176 -13.43 -12.79 -9.37
CA LEU A 176 -14.62 -13.04 -8.55
C LEU A 176 -14.22 -13.39 -7.11
N MET A 177 -15.04 -12.94 -6.16
CA MET A 177 -14.95 -13.34 -4.76
C MET A 177 -16.36 -13.65 -4.27
N GLN A 178 -16.56 -14.85 -3.76
CA GLN A 178 -17.81 -15.24 -3.11
C GLN A 178 -17.74 -14.89 -1.63
N PHE A 179 -18.84 -14.36 -1.11
CA PHE A 179 -19.07 -14.16 0.32
C PHE A 179 -19.90 -15.33 0.87
N PHE A 180 -19.53 -15.80 2.05
CA PHE A 180 -20.27 -16.82 2.81
C PHE A 180 -20.82 -16.16 4.07
N GLU A 181 -22.14 -16.23 4.24
CA GLU A 181 -22.84 -15.57 5.36
C GLU A 181 -22.85 -16.47 6.60
N ASP A 182 -23.07 -17.76 6.40
CA ASP A 182 -23.27 -18.76 7.45
C ASP A 182 -22.15 -19.82 7.42
N ASP A 183 -22.50 -21.10 7.56
CA ASP A 183 -21.57 -22.22 7.56
C ASP A 183 -21.36 -22.84 6.16
N ASP A 184 -21.66 -22.07 5.11
CA ASP A 184 -21.65 -22.49 3.71
C ASP A 184 -20.28 -23.04 3.26
N LEU A 185 -19.17 -22.57 3.86
CA LEU A 185 -17.85 -23.11 3.58
C LEU A 185 -17.54 -24.35 4.44
N GLY A 186 -18.30 -25.42 4.22
CA GLY A 186 -18.01 -26.74 4.78
C GLY A 186 -18.39 -26.89 6.26
N GLY A 187 -19.43 -26.20 6.71
CA GLY A 187 -19.90 -26.24 8.10
C GLY A 187 -19.08 -25.38 9.06
N GLN A 188 -18.32 -24.42 8.54
CA GLN A 188 -17.46 -23.52 9.32
C GLN A 188 -18.03 -22.10 9.29
N ALA A 189 -18.43 -21.59 10.46
CA ALA A 189 -19.05 -20.27 10.63
C ALA A 189 -18.03 -19.12 10.79
N ASP A 190 -16.75 -19.41 10.61
CA ASP A 190 -15.62 -18.47 10.71
C ASP A 190 -14.93 -18.25 9.36
N ASN A 191 -15.55 -18.65 8.25
CA ASN A 191 -15.10 -18.45 6.89
C ASN A 191 -16.03 -17.48 6.16
N TRP A 192 -15.49 -16.38 5.63
CA TRP A 192 -16.29 -15.27 5.10
C TRP A 192 -16.17 -15.08 3.60
N CYS A 193 -15.01 -15.40 3.01
CA CYS A 193 -14.81 -15.14 1.58
C CYS A 193 -13.89 -16.15 0.90
N ALA A 194 -14.17 -16.43 -0.38
CA ALA A 194 -13.29 -17.18 -1.26
C ALA A 194 -13.11 -16.45 -2.61
N PRO A 195 -11.90 -15.96 -2.92
CA PRO A 195 -11.60 -15.42 -4.24
C PRO A 195 -11.34 -16.55 -5.25
N THR A 196 -11.48 -16.27 -6.54
CA THR A 196 -10.77 -17.05 -7.57
C THR A 196 -9.28 -16.76 -7.50
N ALA A 197 -8.44 -17.60 -8.10
CA ALA A 197 -7.00 -17.33 -8.15
C ALA A 197 -6.67 -16.02 -8.91
N ALA A 198 -7.45 -15.67 -9.94
CA ALA A 198 -7.31 -14.39 -10.65
C ALA A 198 -7.63 -13.20 -9.72
N CYS A 199 -8.72 -13.31 -8.95
CA CYS A 199 -9.09 -12.31 -7.95
C CYS A 199 -8.01 -12.17 -6.86
N LEU A 200 -7.48 -13.28 -6.32
CA LEU A 200 -6.41 -13.26 -5.32
C LEU A 200 -5.16 -12.51 -5.82
N LEU A 201 -4.73 -12.79 -7.06
CA LEU A 201 -3.63 -12.08 -7.69
C LEU A 201 -3.91 -10.58 -7.86
N ALA A 202 -5.14 -10.24 -8.26
CA ALA A 202 -5.56 -8.84 -8.40
C ALA A 202 -5.56 -8.13 -7.04
N MET A 203 -6.11 -8.75 -6.01
CA MET A 203 -6.14 -8.23 -4.64
C MET A 203 -4.73 -7.98 -4.10
N CYS A 204 -3.79 -8.90 -4.34
CA CYS A 204 -2.39 -8.70 -3.94
C CYS A 204 -1.77 -7.47 -4.63
N ARG A 205 -2.00 -7.27 -5.94
CA ARG A 205 -1.51 -6.07 -6.63
C ARG A 205 -2.20 -4.80 -6.11
N THR A 206 -3.51 -4.84 -5.89
CA THR A 206 -4.29 -3.73 -5.34
C THR A 206 -3.82 -3.35 -3.94
N ALA A 207 -3.41 -4.32 -3.12
CA ALA A 207 -2.84 -4.08 -1.79
C ALA A 207 -1.49 -3.33 -1.82
N GLY A 208 -0.90 -3.10 -2.99
CA GLY A 208 0.30 -2.27 -3.17
C GLY A 208 1.58 -3.04 -3.46
N PHE A 209 1.51 -4.36 -3.70
CA PHE A 209 2.68 -5.12 -4.15
C PHE A 209 3.03 -4.78 -5.62
N ALA A 210 4.32 -4.63 -5.92
CA ALA A 210 4.82 -4.37 -7.27
C ALA A 210 4.45 -5.51 -8.24
N ARG A 211 4.66 -6.75 -7.77
CA ARG A 211 4.41 -7.98 -8.51
C ARG A 211 3.67 -8.97 -7.62
N ALA A 212 2.75 -9.72 -8.21
CA ALA A 212 2.08 -10.85 -7.60
C ALA A 212 2.05 -11.98 -8.62
N GLU A 213 2.69 -13.10 -8.28
CA GLU A 213 2.94 -14.22 -9.17
C GLU A 213 2.33 -15.49 -8.58
N LEU A 214 1.58 -16.22 -9.38
CA LEU A 214 1.01 -17.51 -8.98
C LEU A 214 2.13 -18.54 -8.89
N SER A 215 2.48 -18.94 -7.68
CA SER A 215 3.49 -19.95 -7.41
C SER A 215 2.96 -21.35 -7.65
N ASN A 216 1.74 -21.62 -7.19
CA ASN A 216 1.10 -22.92 -7.36
C ASN A 216 -0.43 -22.82 -7.25
N ARG A 217 -1.13 -23.80 -7.84
CA ARG A 217 -2.53 -24.10 -7.56
C ARG A 217 -2.63 -25.52 -7.01
N HIS A 218 -3.33 -25.64 -5.89
CA HIS A 218 -3.66 -26.91 -5.26
C HIS A 218 -5.14 -27.20 -5.44
N ASP A 219 -5.56 -28.40 -5.07
CA ASP A 219 -6.96 -28.84 -5.20
C ASP A 219 -7.98 -27.88 -4.55
N TYR A 220 -7.57 -27.17 -3.49
CA TYR A 220 -8.45 -26.31 -2.68
C TYR A 220 -7.91 -24.89 -2.49
N GLY A 221 -6.77 -24.52 -3.09
CA GLY A 221 -6.11 -23.27 -2.75
C GLY A 221 -5.14 -22.78 -3.81
N ALA A 222 -4.72 -21.53 -3.67
CA ALA A 222 -3.68 -20.95 -4.51
C ALA A 222 -2.62 -20.30 -3.64
N ALA A 223 -1.39 -20.40 -4.12
CA ALA A 223 -0.21 -19.79 -3.53
C ALA A 223 0.30 -18.67 -4.43
N VAL A 224 0.42 -17.47 -3.87
CA VAL A 224 0.87 -16.26 -4.58
C VAL A 224 2.10 -15.71 -3.88
N THR A 225 3.20 -15.59 -4.63
CA THR A 225 4.36 -14.82 -4.18
C THR A 225 4.17 -13.36 -4.55
N CYS A 226 4.17 -12.50 -3.55
CA CYS A 226 4.07 -11.06 -3.70
C CYS A 226 5.43 -10.41 -3.46
N TYR A 227 5.81 -9.43 -4.29
CA TYR A 227 7.09 -8.74 -4.18
C TYR A 227 6.89 -7.23 -4.03
N ARG A 228 7.75 -6.63 -3.21
CA ARG A 228 7.79 -5.18 -2.96
C ARG A 228 8.61 -4.42 -4.02
N SER A 229 9.34 -5.15 -4.86
CA SER A 229 10.15 -4.59 -5.94
C SER A 229 9.79 -5.16 -7.32
N TRP A 230 10.06 -4.36 -8.35
CA TRP A 230 9.88 -4.75 -9.74
C TRP A 230 10.89 -5.80 -10.25
N GLY A 231 11.91 -6.12 -9.45
CA GLY A 231 13.01 -7.01 -9.84
C GLY A 231 14.08 -6.31 -10.69
N SER A 232 14.96 -7.13 -11.28
CA SER A 232 16.18 -6.70 -11.97
C SER A 232 15.90 -5.75 -13.15
N ARG A 233 16.73 -4.71 -13.26
CA ARG A 233 16.72 -3.74 -14.37
C ARG A 233 17.14 -4.40 -15.69
N PRO A 234 16.72 -3.88 -16.85
CA PRO A 234 17.31 -4.25 -18.13
C PRO A 234 18.84 -4.11 -18.08
N GLY A 235 19.57 -5.02 -18.73
CA GLY A 235 21.03 -4.98 -18.85
C GLY A 235 21.54 -3.72 -19.57
N ALA A 236 22.86 -3.57 -19.68
CA ALA A 236 23.61 -2.35 -20.05
C ALA A 236 23.19 -1.59 -21.33
N ALA A 237 22.28 -2.13 -22.16
CA ALA A 237 21.69 -1.46 -23.33
C ALA A 237 20.36 -0.74 -23.00
N ALA A 238 20.24 -0.15 -21.79
CA ALA A 238 19.02 0.54 -21.39
C ALA A 238 18.83 1.85 -22.17
N ALA A 239 17.64 2.05 -22.69
CA ALA A 239 17.25 3.26 -23.40
C ALA A 239 17.08 4.45 -22.44
N ARG A 240 17.02 5.68 -22.99
CA ARG A 240 16.92 6.94 -22.24
C ARG A 240 15.80 6.91 -21.19
N ALA A 241 16.09 7.44 -20.00
CA ALA A 241 15.11 7.57 -18.92
C ALA A 241 13.92 8.45 -19.34
N PRO A 242 12.70 8.14 -18.85
CA PRO A 242 11.57 9.06 -18.94
C PRO A 242 11.83 10.30 -18.08
N GLU A 243 11.31 11.44 -18.51
CA GLU A 243 11.37 12.69 -17.76
C GLU A 243 10.15 12.80 -16.85
N LEU A 244 10.37 12.80 -15.54
CA LEU A 244 9.31 12.92 -14.54
C LEU A 244 9.00 14.41 -14.31
N LEU A 245 7.78 14.82 -14.64
CA LEU A 245 7.36 16.23 -14.65
C LEU A 245 6.61 16.63 -13.38
N ALA A 246 5.83 15.72 -12.80
CA ALA A 246 5.10 15.93 -11.56
C ALA A 246 4.84 14.61 -10.83
N ALA A 247 4.71 14.66 -9.50
CA ALA A 247 4.25 13.58 -8.64
C ALA A 247 3.38 14.18 -7.54
N VAL A 248 2.06 14.00 -7.64
CA VAL A 248 1.07 14.70 -6.81
C VAL A 248 -0.09 13.79 -6.45
N ASN A 249 -0.85 14.18 -5.42
CA ASN A 249 -2.10 13.54 -5.06
C ASN A 249 -3.17 13.85 -6.14
N PRO A 250 -3.95 12.85 -6.61
CA PRO A 250 -4.93 13.03 -7.69
C PRO A 250 -6.10 13.95 -7.32
N ASP A 251 -6.46 14.02 -6.04
CA ASP A 251 -7.70 14.65 -5.58
C ASP A 251 -7.49 16.12 -5.25
N ASN A 252 -6.31 16.46 -4.71
CA ASN A 252 -5.99 17.82 -4.26
C ASN A 252 -4.75 18.42 -4.95
N TYR A 253 -4.06 17.67 -5.81
CA TYR A 253 -2.85 18.07 -6.56
C TYR A 253 -1.66 18.52 -5.69
N GLY A 254 -1.70 18.26 -4.38
CA GLY A 254 -0.61 18.52 -3.44
C GLY A 254 0.44 17.42 -3.43
N ILE A 255 1.54 17.68 -2.73
CA ILE A 255 2.66 16.74 -2.53
C ILE A 255 2.63 16.07 -1.15
N ASN A 256 1.63 16.39 -0.33
CA ASN A 256 1.44 15.84 1.01
C ASN A 256 0.48 14.67 1.00
N PHE A 257 0.90 13.58 1.65
CA PHE A 257 0.21 12.32 1.73
C PHE A 257 0.11 11.84 3.18
N ARG A 258 -0.91 11.01 3.46
CA ARG A 258 -1.17 10.42 4.77
C ARG A 258 -1.16 8.90 4.65
N SER A 259 -0.23 8.23 5.34
CA SER A 259 -0.11 6.76 5.26
C SER A 259 -1.31 6.01 5.87
N ALA A 260 -2.10 6.69 6.70
CA ALA A 260 -3.31 6.16 7.30
C ALA A 260 -4.54 6.20 6.37
N LYS A 261 -4.44 6.83 5.20
CA LYS A 261 -5.51 6.92 4.20
C LYS A 261 -5.20 6.04 2.99
N ASP A 262 -6.25 5.63 2.27
CA ASP A 262 -6.12 4.96 0.98
C ASP A 262 -5.82 5.98 -0.13
N GLU A 263 -4.58 6.49 -0.14
CA GLU A 263 -4.16 7.52 -1.08
C GLU A 263 -3.40 6.95 -2.27
N TYR A 264 -3.47 7.68 -3.37
CA TYR A 264 -2.85 7.34 -4.64
C TYR A 264 -1.94 8.48 -5.10
N VAL A 265 -0.91 8.15 -5.85
CA VAL A 265 0.00 9.10 -6.47
C VAL A 265 -0.29 9.11 -7.98
N THR A 266 -0.40 10.31 -8.53
CA THR A 266 -0.40 10.54 -9.97
C THR A 266 0.91 11.18 -10.37
N CYS A 267 1.60 10.56 -11.32
CA CYS A 267 2.79 11.14 -11.94
C CYS A 267 2.49 11.55 -13.37
N ARG A 268 2.95 12.76 -13.74
CA ARG A 268 3.03 13.20 -15.13
C ARG A 268 4.45 13.02 -15.62
N PHE A 269 4.64 12.44 -16.80
CA PHE A 269 5.97 12.19 -17.35
C PHE A 269 6.00 12.22 -18.88
N SER A 270 7.18 12.44 -19.44
CA SER A 270 7.44 12.38 -20.89
C SER A 270 8.30 11.18 -21.23
N ALA A 271 7.87 10.42 -22.24
CA ALA A 271 8.58 9.22 -22.71
C ALA A 271 8.31 9.00 -24.22
N PRO A 272 8.82 9.90 -25.08
CA PRO A 272 8.45 9.93 -26.50
C PRO A 272 8.85 8.65 -27.24
N GLY A 273 7.97 8.21 -28.15
CA GLY A 273 8.21 7.06 -29.02
C GLY A 273 8.14 5.70 -28.31
N ARG A 274 7.51 5.63 -27.12
CA ARG A 274 7.35 4.39 -26.36
C ARG A 274 5.89 3.95 -26.33
N GLU A 275 5.68 2.64 -26.32
CA GLU A 275 4.38 2.04 -26.02
C GLU A 275 4.19 1.98 -24.51
N LEU A 276 3.28 2.81 -24.00
CA LEU A 276 3.04 2.97 -22.58
C LEU A 276 1.74 2.25 -22.19
N SER A 277 1.86 1.38 -21.20
CA SER A 277 0.73 0.69 -20.60
C SER A 277 1.05 0.43 -19.14
N ARG A 278 0.06 -0.09 -18.42
CA ARG A 278 0.27 -0.54 -17.04
C ARG A 278 1.42 -1.55 -16.97
N ASP A 279 1.61 -2.41 -17.97
CA ASP A 279 2.65 -3.45 -17.97
C ASP A 279 4.04 -2.95 -18.40
N THR A 280 4.14 -1.72 -18.91
CA THR A 280 5.41 -1.16 -19.39
C THR A 280 5.90 0.05 -18.59
N VAL A 281 5.13 0.52 -17.59
CA VAL A 281 5.49 1.61 -16.69
C VAL A 281 5.65 1.09 -15.26
N PHE A 282 6.79 1.41 -14.64
CA PHE A 282 7.21 0.85 -13.35
C PHE A 282 7.53 1.97 -12.36
N PRO A 283 6.51 2.56 -11.70
CA PRO A 283 6.71 3.59 -10.68
C PRO A 283 7.23 2.99 -9.36
N GLU A 284 7.96 3.81 -8.61
CA GLU A 284 8.57 3.49 -7.33
C GLU A 284 8.47 4.71 -6.40
N VAL A 285 8.17 4.46 -5.12
CA VAL A 285 8.22 5.47 -4.06
C VAL A 285 8.98 4.91 -2.88
N GLY A 286 10.02 5.63 -2.43
CA GLY A 286 10.81 5.22 -1.26
C GLY A 286 11.44 3.83 -1.39
N GLY A 287 11.80 3.40 -2.61
CA GLY A 287 12.35 2.06 -2.87
C GLY A 287 11.32 0.96 -3.13
N TYR A 288 10.02 1.24 -2.95
CA TYR A 288 8.95 0.26 -3.17
C TYR A 288 8.27 0.46 -4.53
N GLY A 289 8.24 -0.60 -5.33
CA GLY A 289 7.50 -0.61 -6.59
C GLY A 289 6.00 -0.80 -6.35
N VAL A 290 5.16 -0.20 -7.19
CA VAL A 290 3.70 -0.35 -7.09
C VAL A 290 3.07 -0.50 -8.46
N ARG A 291 2.22 -1.51 -8.64
CA ARG A 291 1.50 -1.74 -9.90
C ARG A 291 0.63 -0.52 -10.27
N PRO A 292 0.81 0.08 -11.47
CA PRO A 292 -0.12 1.09 -11.97
C PRO A 292 -1.56 0.58 -12.07
N VAL A 293 -2.51 1.40 -11.63
CA VAL A 293 -3.95 1.18 -11.88
C VAL A 293 -4.38 1.80 -13.21
N PHE A 294 -3.72 2.87 -13.64
CA PHE A 294 -3.96 3.57 -14.90
C PHE A 294 -2.66 4.11 -15.50
N VAL A 295 -2.58 4.06 -16.83
CA VAL A 295 -1.56 4.73 -17.66
C VAL A 295 -2.31 5.28 -18.87
N GLY A 296 -2.12 6.55 -19.20
CA GLY A 296 -2.79 7.17 -20.34
C GLY A 296 -2.16 8.47 -20.80
N ASP A 297 -2.42 8.82 -22.06
CA ASP A 297 -1.86 10.02 -22.69
C ASP A 297 -2.64 11.28 -22.29
N VAL A 298 -1.94 12.42 -22.32
CA VAL A 298 -2.48 13.77 -22.10
C VAL A 298 -2.37 14.57 -23.40
N GLU A 299 -3.28 15.52 -23.61
CA GLU A 299 -3.37 16.33 -24.85
C GLU A 299 -2.07 17.06 -25.23
N ASP A 300 -1.23 17.41 -24.26
CA ASP A 300 0.05 18.08 -24.49
C ASP A 300 1.21 17.12 -24.86
N GLY A 301 0.92 15.84 -25.08
CA GLY A 301 1.89 14.82 -25.47
C GLY A 301 2.65 14.18 -24.31
N SER A 302 2.36 14.55 -23.06
CA SER A 302 2.84 13.84 -21.88
C SER A 302 1.94 12.64 -21.52
N CYS A 303 2.38 11.82 -20.57
CA CYS A 303 1.64 10.67 -20.06
C CYS A 303 1.37 10.82 -18.56
N LEU A 304 0.25 10.27 -18.10
CA LEU A 304 -0.10 10.11 -16.70
C LEU A 304 0.02 8.64 -16.30
N VAL A 305 0.57 8.40 -15.11
CA VAL A 305 0.49 7.11 -14.43
C VAL A 305 -0.10 7.31 -13.04
N HIS A 306 -1.05 6.47 -12.68
CA HIS A 306 -1.75 6.48 -11.40
C HIS A 306 -1.52 5.17 -10.66
N PHE A 307 -1.15 5.24 -9.38
CA PHE A 307 -0.82 4.07 -8.57
C PHE A 307 -1.01 4.35 -7.07
N LYS A 308 -1.26 3.31 -6.27
CA LYS A 308 -1.44 3.44 -4.82
C LYS A 308 -0.15 3.96 -4.17
N LEU A 309 -0.26 4.82 -3.16
CA LEU A 309 0.88 5.14 -2.29
C LEU A 309 1.33 3.84 -1.59
N PRO A 310 2.59 3.38 -1.75
CA PRO A 310 2.97 2.07 -1.23
C PRO A 310 2.74 2.00 0.28
N PRO A 311 1.99 1.00 0.79
CA PRO A 311 1.81 0.83 2.23
C PRO A 311 3.16 0.61 2.92
N GLY A 312 3.30 1.10 4.15
CA GLY A 312 4.50 0.89 4.97
C GLY A 312 5.58 1.96 4.85
N LEU A 313 5.37 3.02 4.07
CA LEU A 313 6.27 4.18 4.08
C LEU A 313 6.32 4.82 5.48
N ALA A 314 7.52 5.11 5.96
CA ALA A 314 7.71 5.84 7.21
C ALA A 314 7.34 7.32 7.04
N ALA A 315 7.07 8.03 8.14
CA ALA A 315 6.88 9.47 8.09
C ALA A 315 8.16 10.16 7.58
N GLY A 316 8.02 11.11 6.65
CA GLY A 316 9.12 11.85 6.06
C GLY A 316 8.99 12.04 4.55
N TRP A 317 10.08 12.48 3.94
CA TRP A 317 10.18 12.71 2.51
C TRP A 317 10.64 11.46 1.76
N HIS A 318 9.93 11.12 0.69
CA HIS A 318 10.23 9.96 -0.14
C HIS A 318 10.45 10.36 -1.59
N GLU A 319 11.48 9.79 -2.21
CA GLU A 319 11.68 9.95 -3.65
C GLU A 319 10.61 9.18 -4.41
N VAL A 320 10.07 9.82 -5.44
CA VAL A 320 9.22 9.23 -6.48
C VAL A 320 10.03 9.15 -7.75
N ARG A 321 10.10 7.95 -8.32
CA ARG A 321 10.80 7.68 -9.57
C ARG A 321 9.95 6.76 -10.43
N LEU A 322 10.18 6.77 -11.73
CA LEU A 322 9.62 5.74 -12.60
C LEU A 322 10.60 5.34 -13.69
N ARG A 323 10.36 4.18 -14.28
CA ARG A 323 11.01 3.75 -15.52
C ARG A 323 9.97 3.16 -16.45
N THR A 324 10.35 3.01 -17.71
CA THR A 324 9.59 2.28 -18.71
C THR A 324 10.32 0.99 -19.09
N SER A 325 9.67 0.10 -19.83
CA SER A 325 10.30 -1.12 -20.35
C SER A 325 11.60 -0.80 -21.09
N GLY A 326 12.70 -1.42 -20.66
CA GLY A 326 14.00 -1.21 -21.27
C GLY A 326 14.67 0.14 -20.97
N SER A 327 14.12 1.01 -20.11
CA SER A 327 14.74 2.32 -19.82
C SER A 327 15.55 2.36 -18.53
N HIS A 328 16.42 3.36 -18.43
CA HIS A 328 16.92 3.86 -17.14
C HIS A 328 15.77 4.46 -16.29
N GLN A 329 16.05 4.62 -15.00
CA GLN A 329 15.19 5.30 -14.06
C GLN A 329 15.18 6.81 -14.32
N SER A 330 14.03 7.45 -14.17
CA SER A 330 13.92 8.91 -14.14
C SER A 330 14.75 9.52 -13.01
N ASP A 331 15.01 10.83 -13.13
CA ASP A 331 15.31 11.66 -11.96
C ASP A 331 14.17 11.60 -10.94
N ALA A 332 14.47 11.93 -9.70
CA ALA A 332 13.50 11.88 -8.60
C ALA A 332 12.76 13.21 -8.46
N LEU A 333 11.46 13.10 -8.23
CA LEU A 333 10.71 14.09 -7.46
C LEU A 333 10.54 13.58 -6.03
N ARG A 334 10.03 14.42 -5.12
CA ARG A 334 9.81 14.01 -3.72
C ARG A 334 8.39 14.31 -3.30
N ILE A 335 7.83 13.44 -2.46
CA ILE A 335 6.54 13.63 -1.80
C ILE A 335 6.72 13.53 -0.28
N ALA A 336 5.86 14.20 0.46
CA ALA A 336 5.85 14.23 1.91
C ALA A 336 4.79 13.25 2.44
N VAL A 337 5.20 12.20 3.17
CA VAL A 337 4.28 11.24 3.80
C VAL A 337 4.26 11.50 5.30
N ASP A 338 3.09 11.78 5.87
CA ASP A 338 2.91 12.07 7.29
C ASP A 338 3.83 13.18 7.86
N VAL A 339 4.31 14.08 7.00
CA VAL A 339 5.05 15.26 7.44
C VAL A 339 4.07 16.23 8.11
N GLU A 340 4.51 16.82 9.21
CA GLU A 340 3.72 17.76 9.98
C GLU A 340 3.49 19.06 9.19
N LEU A 341 2.30 19.64 9.33
CA LEU A 341 1.98 20.96 8.80
C LEU A 341 2.32 22.00 9.86
N ALA A 342 3.61 22.17 10.13
CA ALA A 342 4.13 23.15 11.08
C ALA A 342 4.99 24.20 10.36
N ALA A 343 4.81 25.47 10.76
CA ALA A 343 5.66 26.58 10.37
C ALA A 343 6.04 27.38 11.62
N GLY A 344 7.29 27.82 11.71
CA GLY A 344 7.77 28.58 12.88
C GLY A 344 7.30 30.03 12.91
N HIS A 345 7.16 30.65 11.74
CA HIS A 345 6.68 32.01 11.51
C HIS A 345 6.11 32.09 10.10
N LEU A 346 5.07 32.89 9.89
CA LEU A 346 4.53 33.17 8.56
C LEU A 346 4.26 34.66 8.43
N GLU A 347 4.70 35.24 7.31
CA GLU A 347 4.53 36.67 7.06
C GLU A 347 4.28 36.97 5.59
N ILE A 348 3.27 37.79 5.32
CA ILE A 348 3.00 38.31 3.98
C ILE A 348 3.93 39.50 3.73
N LYS A 349 4.92 39.33 2.85
CA LYS A 349 5.87 40.37 2.45
C LYS A 349 5.35 41.29 1.35
N GLY A 350 4.36 40.83 0.59
CA GLY A 350 3.76 41.60 -0.48
C GLY A 350 2.50 40.98 -1.04
N ALA A 351 1.68 41.82 -1.67
CA ALA A 351 0.45 41.46 -2.36
C ALA A 351 0.34 42.32 -3.62
N CYS A 352 0.07 41.69 -4.77
CA CYS A 352 -0.11 42.39 -6.05
C CYS A 352 -1.26 41.81 -6.87
N ASP A 353 -1.82 42.60 -7.78
CA ASP A 353 -2.63 42.07 -8.88
C ASP A 353 -1.84 41.04 -9.69
N GLY A 354 -2.44 39.89 -9.96
CA GLY A 354 -1.78 38.79 -10.67
C GLY A 354 -1.58 39.02 -12.16
N VAL A 355 -2.07 40.14 -12.72
CA VAL A 355 -1.95 40.48 -14.15
C VAL A 355 -1.21 41.80 -14.33
N SER A 356 -1.66 42.88 -13.68
CA SER A 356 -1.06 44.21 -13.79
C SER A 356 0.19 44.38 -12.92
N TRP A 357 0.38 43.51 -11.92
CA TRP A 357 1.43 43.61 -10.91
C TRP A 357 1.35 44.89 -10.07
N GLU A 358 0.20 45.57 -10.03
CA GLU A 358 -0.01 46.73 -9.17
C GLU A 358 0.01 46.30 -7.70
N ALA A 359 0.84 46.97 -6.89
CA ALA A 359 1.04 46.61 -5.49
C ALA A 359 -0.16 47.00 -4.62
N SER A 360 -0.58 46.09 -3.75
CA SER A 360 -1.69 46.25 -2.80
C SER A 360 -3.02 46.68 -3.41
N ARG A 361 -3.20 46.49 -4.72
CA ARG A 361 -4.41 46.83 -5.45
C ARG A 361 -4.70 45.78 -6.51
N VAL A 362 -5.89 45.19 -6.48
CA VAL A 362 -6.27 44.05 -7.32
C VAL A 362 -7.57 44.36 -8.06
N SER A 363 -7.60 44.13 -9.38
CA SER A 363 -8.82 44.24 -10.17
C SER A 363 -9.60 42.93 -10.14
N LEU A 364 -10.86 43.01 -9.74
CA LEU A 364 -11.80 41.88 -9.77
C LEU A 364 -12.12 41.45 -11.20
N ALA A 365 -12.02 42.33 -12.20
CA ALA A 365 -12.12 41.96 -13.61
C ALA A 365 -11.03 40.96 -14.05
N ASN A 366 -9.83 41.04 -13.48
CA ASN A 366 -8.75 40.08 -13.73
C ASN A 366 -8.84 38.87 -12.79
N GLY A 367 -9.26 39.09 -11.54
CA GLY A 367 -9.61 38.03 -10.58
C GLY A 367 -8.41 37.22 -10.07
N PHE A 368 -7.19 37.76 -10.09
CA PHE A 368 -6.00 37.08 -9.56
C PHE A 368 -5.24 37.95 -8.57
N LEU A 369 -4.88 37.37 -7.43
CA LEU A 369 -4.03 37.96 -6.42
C LEU A 369 -2.78 37.11 -6.27
N SER A 370 -1.61 37.74 -6.32
CA SER A 370 -0.31 37.14 -6.03
C SER A 370 0.19 37.63 -4.68
N LEU A 371 0.58 36.71 -3.81
CA LEU A 371 1.11 36.96 -2.47
C LEU A 371 2.55 36.46 -2.38
N TRP A 372 3.39 37.16 -1.63
CA TRP A 372 4.73 36.72 -1.28
C TRP A 372 4.77 36.41 0.19
N VAL A 373 4.95 35.14 0.54
CA VAL A 373 4.80 34.65 1.91
C VAL A 373 6.13 34.05 2.37
N GLU A 374 6.71 34.64 3.41
CA GLU A 374 7.89 34.15 4.09
C GLU A 374 7.50 33.05 5.09
N GLY A 375 8.38 32.05 5.25
CA GLY A 375 8.25 31.01 6.28
C GLY A 375 7.42 29.79 5.89
N LEU A 376 6.87 29.77 4.66
CA LEU A 376 6.22 28.58 4.11
C LEU A 376 7.25 27.43 3.93
N PRO A 377 7.04 26.26 4.58
CA PRO A 377 8.00 25.16 4.56
C PRO A 377 8.03 24.41 3.22
N GLU A 378 8.96 23.46 3.09
CA GLU A 378 9.15 22.66 1.86
C GLU A 378 7.86 21.96 1.40
N ASN A 379 7.05 21.49 2.36
CA ASN A 379 5.78 20.82 2.09
C ASN A 379 4.57 21.77 1.98
N ALA A 380 4.77 23.09 1.87
CA ALA A 380 3.70 24.01 1.50
C ALA A 380 3.26 23.77 0.06
N ASP A 381 1.97 23.49 -0.14
CA ASP A 381 1.35 23.25 -1.44
C ASP A 381 -0.07 23.84 -1.50
N ILE A 382 -0.71 23.67 -2.66
CA ILE A 382 -2.03 24.25 -2.91
C ILE A 382 -3.15 23.67 -2.01
N ALA A 383 -2.92 22.51 -1.39
CA ALA A 383 -3.91 21.80 -0.58
C ALA A 383 -3.85 22.20 0.91
N ASN A 384 -2.69 22.70 1.38
CA ASN A 384 -2.47 23.03 2.78
C ASN A 384 -2.14 24.51 3.06
N VAL A 385 -1.88 25.30 2.02
CA VAL A 385 -1.88 26.77 2.11
C VAL A 385 -3.31 27.26 1.91
N THR A 386 -3.81 28.06 2.84
CA THR A 386 -5.13 28.69 2.75
C THR A 386 -4.98 30.19 2.69
N VAL A 387 -5.83 30.84 1.88
CA VAL A 387 -5.90 32.29 1.78
C VAL A 387 -7.34 32.72 2.00
N GLU A 388 -7.53 33.72 2.84
CA GLU A 388 -8.83 34.30 3.15
C GLU A 388 -8.82 35.79 2.79
N ILE A 389 -9.88 36.26 2.15
CA ILE A 389 -10.11 37.68 1.88
C ILE A 389 -11.35 38.11 2.68
N GLY A 390 -11.14 38.95 3.69
CA GLY A 390 -12.14 39.23 4.72
C GLY A 390 -12.43 37.99 5.56
N ARG A 391 -13.48 37.25 5.21
CA ARG A 391 -13.85 35.96 5.83
C ARG A 391 -14.13 34.87 4.79
N GLU A 392 -13.86 35.16 3.52
CA GLU A 392 -14.17 34.28 2.41
C GLU A 392 -12.91 33.55 1.96
N ARG A 393 -12.95 32.22 1.99
CA ARG A 393 -11.85 31.36 1.55
C ARG A 393 -11.68 31.45 0.04
N GLN A 394 -10.44 31.68 -0.38
CA GLN A 394 -10.03 31.65 -1.78
C GLN A 394 -9.29 30.35 -2.09
N PHE A 395 -9.38 29.91 -3.33
CA PHE A 395 -8.68 28.70 -3.78
C PHE A 395 -7.29 29.06 -4.28
N VAL A 396 -6.28 28.44 -3.66
CA VAL A 396 -4.88 28.55 -4.08
C VAL A 396 -4.69 27.75 -5.35
N HIS A 397 -4.15 28.40 -6.38
CA HIS A 397 -3.88 27.79 -7.68
C HIS A 397 -2.40 27.46 -7.87
N PHE A 398 -1.52 28.12 -7.12
CA PHE A 398 -0.09 27.96 -7.28
C PHE A 398 0.64 28.31 -5.99
N VAL A 399 1.61 27.48 -5.62
CA VAL A 399 2.63 27.75 -4.60
C VAL A 399 3.99 27.55 -5.26
N GLY A 400 4.76 28.62 -5.35
CA GLY A 400 6.08 28.61 -6.00
C GLY A 400 7.18 28.02 -5.13
N ALA A 401 8.30 27.67 -5.76
CA ALA A 401 9.55 27.41 -5.07
C ALA A 401 10.00 28.66 -4.28
N PRO A 402 10.72 28.49 -3.16
CA PRO A 402 11.25 29.62 -2.42
C PRO A 402 12.30 30.35 -3.26
N ASP A 403 12.28 31.68 -3.18
CA ASP A 403 13.36 32.51 -3.71
C ASP A 403 14.62 32.46 -2.81
N ALA A 404 15.62 33.27 -3.13
CA ALA A 404 16.88 33.32 -2.37
C ALA A 404 16.70 33.78 -0.91
N ALA A 405 15.60 34.47 -0.57
CA ALA A 405 15.25 34.89 0.78
C ALA A 405 14.32 33.88 1.49
N GLY A 406 13.95 32.76 0.83
CA GLY A 406 13.02 31.78 1.38
C GLY A 406 11.55 32.18 1.23
N VAL A 407 11.25 33.23 0.48
CA VAL A 407 9.88 33.72 0.25
C VAL A 407 9.26 32.96 -0.91
N ARG A 408 8.02 32.50 -0.74
CA ARG A 408 7.27 31.78 -1.77
C ARG A 408 6.16 32.64 -2.34
N GLN A 409 5.98 32.56 -3.65
CA GLN A 409 4.81 33.14 -4.31
C GLN A 409 3.59 32.22 -4.12
N VAL A 410 2.45 32.79 -3.75
CA VAL A 410 1.15 32.12 -3.65
C VAL A 410 0.16 32.85 -4.52
N ASN A 411 -0.44 32.17 -5.51
CA ASN A 411 -1.44 32.78 -6.39
C ASN A 411 -2.83 32.22 -6.06
N VAL A 412 -3.79 33.12 -5.93
CA VAL A 412 -5.20 32.79 -5.71
C VAL A 412 -6.07 33.43 -6.77
N ARG A 413 -7.13 32.72 -7.14
CA ARG A 413 -8.22 33.31 -7.91
C ARG A 413 -9.17 33.97 -6.92
N VAL A 414 -9.39 35.25 -7.10
CA VAL A 414 -10.24 36.08 -6.25
C VAL A 414 -11.68 35.93 -6.73
N ASP A 415 -12.55 35.50 -5.82
CA ASP A 415 -13.99 35.44 -6.05
C ASP A 415 -14.59 36.84 -6.06
N GLU A 416 -15.43 37.15 -7.05
CA GLU A 416 -16.11 38.44 -7.18
C GLU A 416 -16.94 38.79 -5.92
N ARG A 417 -17.38 37.79 -5.15
CA ARG A 417 -18.11 37.96 -3.87
C ARG A 417 -17.29 38.67 -2.79
N CYS A 418 -15.97 38.76 -2.91
CA CYS A 418 -15.14 39.54 -1.98
C CYS A 418 -15.51 41.03 -1.98
N GLY A 419 -16.05 41.52 -3.10
CA GLY A 419 -16.51 42.90 -3.30
C GLY A 419 -15.38 43.92 -3.30
N VAL A 420 -15.71 45.14 -3.71
CA VAL A 420 -14.74 46.25 -3.84
C VAL A 420 -14.42 46.93 -2.50
N GLY A 421 -13.28 47.60 -2.46
CA GLY A 421 -12.74 48.34 -1.32
C GLY A 421 -11.58 47.62 -0.64
N VAL A 422 -11.04 48.21 0.42
CA VAL A 422 -9.96 47.60 1.20
C VAL A 422 -10.51 46.38 1.95
N ARG A 423 -9.84 45.24 1.80
CA ARG A 423 -10.12 44.00 2.52
C ARG A 423 -8.84 43.48 3.16
N GLU A 424 -9.00 42.83 4.30
CA GLU A 424 -7.90 42.07 4.90
C GLU A 424 -7.67 40.79 4.12
N VAL A 425 -6.41 40.52 3.79
CA VAL A 425 -5.97 39.26 3.21
C VAL A 425 -5.14 38.54 4.26
N ALA A 426 -5.55 37.32 4.60
CA ALA A 426 -4.84 36.45 5.53
C ALA A 426 -4.36 35.18 4.82
N VAL A 427 -3.23 34.65 5.25
CA VAL A 427 -2.67 33.37 4.77
C VAL A 427 -2.51 32.45 5.98
N SER A 428 -2.74 31.16 5.81
CA SER A 428 -2.36 30.14 6.79
C SER A 428 -1.73 28.92 6.11
N PHE A 429 -0.95 28.17 6.87
CA PHE A 429 -0.42 26.86 6.49
C PHE A 429 -0.81 25.84 7.55
N GLY A 430 -1.67 24.89 7.18
CA GLY A 430 -2.36 24.06 8.16
C GLY A 430 -3.15 24.94 9.15
N GLU A 431 -2.86 24.78 10.45
CA GLU A 431 -3.48 25.58 11.53
C GLU A 431 -2.63 26.81 11.92
N VAL A 432 -1.52 27.08 11.23
CA VAL A 432 -0.62 28.20 11.54
C VAL A 432 -1.01 29.43 10.71
N PRO A 433 -1.50 30.52 11.31
CA PRO A 433 -1.84 31.74 10.59
C PRO A 433 -0.61 32.63 10.37
N ALA A 434 -0.62 33.40 9.28
CA ALA A 434 0.19 34.59 9.07
C ALA A 434 -0.57 35.84 9.57
N GLY A 435 0.15 36.96 9.72
CA GLY A 435 -0.50 38.28 9.85
C GLY A 435 -1.30 38.66 8.59
N SER A 436 -2.33 39.50 8.74
CA SER A 436 -3.12 40.01 7.62
C SER A 436 -2.49 41.25 6.98
N VAL A 437 -2.79 41.49 5.69
CA VAL A 437 -2.45 42.73 4.98
C VAL A 437 -3.69 43.34 4.34
N GLY A 438 -3.77 44.67 4.29
CA GLY A 438 -4.84 45.38 3.59
C GLY A 438 -4.57 45.43 2.08
N VAL A 439 -5.53 44.99 1.27
CA VAL A 439 -5.48 45.06 -0.20
C VAL A 439 -6.73 45.77 -0.72
N GLU A 440 -6.57 46.75 -1.61
CA GLU A 440 -7.69 47.42 -2.26
C GLU A 440 -8.19 46.60 -3.45
N PHE A 441 -9.45 46.16 -3.40
CA PHE A 441 -10.10 45.48 -4.52
C PHE A 441 -10.92 46.50 -5.34
N ILE A 442 -10.64 46.59 -6.63
CA ILE A 442 -11.34 47.48 -7.57
C ILE A 442 -12.13 46.67 -8.60
N ALA A 443 -13.12 47.31 -9.22
CA ALA A 443 -13.94 46.69 -10.26
C ALA A 443 -13.11 46.26 -11.48
#